data_AF-A0A2Z5ZJH0-F1
#
_entry.id   AF-A0A2Z5ZJH0-F1
#
_cell.length_a   1.000
_cell.length_b   1.000
_cell.length_c   1.000
_cell.angle_alpha   90.00
_cell.angle_beta   90.00
_cell.angle_gamma   90.00
#
_symmetry.space_group_name_H-M   'P 1'
#
loop_
_entity.id
_entity.type
_entity.pdbx_description
1 polymer ?
#
loop_
_entity_poly.entity_id
_entity_poly.type
_entity_poly.pdbx_seq_one_letter_code
_entity_poly.pdbx_strand_id
1 'polypeptide(L)' 'MEQVRVFRELVNVTGLVVTKLDGSARGGIVVALADSFGLPVHAVGVGEQAEDLRPFKAVDFARGLVGLPETAEKE' A
#
# COMPACT_ATOMS: atom_id res chain seq x y z
N MET A 1 -2.77 10.41 -6.49
CA MET A 1 -2.35 10.23 -7.90
C MET A 1 -1.39 11.32 -8.35
N GLU A 2 -1.76 12.60 -8.23
CA GLU A 2 -0.92 13.71 -8.70
C GLU A 2 0.49 13.75 -8.11
N GLN A 3 0.62 13.50 -6.80
CA GLN A 3 1.94 13.46 -6.15
C GLN A 3 2.89 12.47 -6.85
N VAL A 4 2.44 11.26 -7.17
CA VAL A 4 3.30 10.28 -7.84
C VAL A 4 3.69 10.74 -9.24
N ARG A 5 2.81 11.45 -9.97
CA ARG A 5 3.15 12.04 -11.28
C ARG A 5 4.26 13.06 -11.13
N VAL A 6 4.05 14.07 -10.28
CA VAL A 6 5.01 15.15 -10.05
C VAL A 6 6.36 14.61 -9.58
N PHE A 7 6.39 13.66 -8.64
CA PHE A 7 7.64 13.09 -8.16
C PHE A 7 8.38 12.29 -9.23
N ARG A 8 7.69 11.58 -10.14
CA ARG A 8 8.33 10.85 -11.25
C ARG A 8 8.92 11.78 -12.31
N GLU A 9 8.38 12.99 -12.47
CA GLU A 9 8.95 14.00 -13.36
C GLU A 9 10.24 14.61 -12.77
N LEU A 10 10.34 14.67 -11.44
CA LEU A 10 11.46 15.30 -10.74
C LEU A 10 12.59 14.31 -10.39
N VAL A 11 12.25 13.07 -10.04
CA VAL A 11 13.20 12.06 -9.56
C VAL A 11 12.82 10.65 -10.01
N ASN A 12 13.80 9.74 -10.02
CA ASN A 12 13.56 8.34 -10.33
C ASN A 12 12.89 7.61 -9.15
N VAL A 13 11.56 7.65 -9.10
CA VAL A 13 10.77 6.91 -8.10
C VAL A 13 10.76 5.42 -8.45
N THR A 14 11.30 4.59 -7.57
CA THR A 14 11.40 3.13 -7.77
C THR A 14 10.36 2.33 -6.99
N GLY A 15 9.66 2.95 -6.04
CA GLY A 15 8.69 2.26 -5.19
C GLY A 15 7.97 3.23 -4.25
N LEU A 16 7.01 2.70 -3.50
CA LEU A 16 6.12 3.46 -2.63
C LEU A 16 6.06 2.87 -1.22
N VAL A 17 5.86 3.74 -0.24
CA VAL A 17 5.38 3.41 1.11
C VAL A 17 4.07 4.15 1.30
N VAL A 18 3.01 3.44 1.70
CA VAL A 18 1.67 4.02 1.81
C VAL A 18 1.19 3.96 3.26
N THR A 19 1.10 5.11 3.91
CA THR A 19 0.66 5.22 5.32
C THR A 19 -0.81 5.61 5.43
N LYS A 20 -1.32 5.69 6.66
CA LYS A 20 -2.71 6.06 6.99
C LYS A 20 -3.76 5.11 6.42
N LEU A 21 -3.45 3.81 6.43
CA LEU A 21 -4.38 2.76 5.99
C LEU A 21 -5.31 2.25 7.10
N ASP A 22 -5.21 2.83 8.30
CA ASP A 22 -6.09 2.64 9.46
C ASP A 22 -7.44 3.37 9.36
N GLY A 23 -7.56 4.32 8.42
CA GLY A 23 -8.78 5.09 8.20
C GLY A 23 -9.91 4.35 7.46
N SER A 24 -11.07 5.00 7.35
CA SER A 24 -12.26 4.49 6.64
C SER A 24 -12.08 4.30 5.13
N ALA A 25 -11.03 4.88 4.56
CA ALA A 25 -10.60 4.60 3.20
C ALA A 25 -9.95 3.21 3.20
N ARG A 26 -10.70 2.20 2.78
CA ARG A 26 -10.33 0.76 2.76
C ARG A 26 -9.10 0.40 1.91
N GLY A 27 -8.14 1.30 1.68
CA GLY A 27 -6.93 1.04 0.93
C GLY A 27 -7.09 1.09 -0.60
N GLY A 28 -8.26 1.49 -1.12
CA GLY A 28 -8.50 1.57 -2.57
C GLY A 28 -7.49 2.43 -3.35
N ILE A 29 -6.86 3.41 -2.69
CA ILE A 29 -5.77 4.21 -3.29
C ILE A 29 -4.57 3.35 -3.70
N VAL A 30 -4.24 2.29 -2.95
CA VAL A 30 -3.12 1.38 -3.27
C VAL A 30 -3.41 0.65 -4.59
N VAL A 31 -4.66 0.23 -4.79
CA VAL A 31 -5.09 -0.42 -6.04
C VAL A 31 -4.98 0.54 -7.21
N ALA A 32 -5.48 1.77 -7.05
CA ALA A 32 -5.40 2.80 -8.10
C ALA A 32 -3.95 3.17 -8.45
N LEU A 33 -3.06 3.25 -7.43
CA LEU A 33 -1.64 3.51 -7.62
C LEU A 33 -0.94 2.37 -8.37
N ALA A 34 -1.25 1.13 -8.02
CA ALA A 34 -0.71 -0.04 -8.69
C ALA A 34 -1.14 -0.07 -10.17
N ASP A 35 -2.42 0.14 -10.45
CA ASP A 35 -2.99 0.16 -11.80
C ASP A 35 -2.40 1.28 -12.67
N SER A 36 -2.27 2.50 -12.13
CA SER A 36 -1.81 3.64 -12.91
C SER A 36 -0.29 3.72 -13.10
N PHE A 37 0.50 3.21 -12.16
CA PHE A 37 1.95 3.48 -12.14
C PHE A 37 2.83 2.23 -12.13
N GLY A 38 2.31 1.05 -11.75
CA GLY A 38 3.07 -0.18 -11.67
C GLY A 38 4.26 -0.16 -10.70
N LEU A 39 4.27 0.78 -9.74
CA LEU A 39 5.36 0.91 -8.77
C LEU A 39 5.19 -0.12 -7.64
N PRO A 40 6.26 -0.80 -7.21
CA PRO A 40 6.20 -1.71 -6.07
C PRO A 40 5.88 -0.93 -4.79
N VAL A 41 4.95 -1.44 -4.01
CA VAL A 41 4.69 -0.96 -2.66
C VAL A 41 5.51 -1.82 -1.70
N HIS A 42 6.40 -1.20 -0.92
CA HIS A 42 7.31 -1.91 -0.02
C HIS A 42 6.74 -2.08 1.39
N ALA A 43 6.07 -1.04 1.89
CA ALA A 43 5.54 -1.02 3.25
C ALA A 43 4.24 -0.22 3.31
N VAL A 44 3.45 -0.54 4.34
CA VAL A 44 2.20 0.17 4.66
C VAL A 44 2.15 0.56 6.13
N GLY A 45 1.64 1.75 6.41
CA GLY A 45 1.37 2.23 7.76
C GLY A 45 -0.10 2.05 8.11
N VAL A 46 -0.40 1.25 9.13
CA VAL A 46 -1.76 0.90 9.58
C VAL A 46 -2.09 1.51 10.95
N GLY A 47 -1.47 2.65 11.26
CA GLY A 47 -1.62 3.38 12.52
C GLY A 47 -0.58 4.49 12.64
N GLU A 48 -0.49 5.07 13.83
CA GLU A 48 0.33 6.26 14.11
C GLU A 48 1.67 5.94 14.78
N GLN A 49 1.85 4.72 15.29
CA GLN A 49 3.07 4.31 15.98
C GLN A 49 4.12 3.75 15.00
N ALA A 50 5.39 3.72 15.41
CA ALA A 50 6.47 3.19 14.58
C ALA A 50 6.25 1.71 14.24
N GLU A 51 5.67 0.96 15.17
CA GLU A 51 5.33 -0.47 15.05
C GLU A 51 4.18 -0.72 14.08
N ASP A 52 3.43 0.32 13.69
CA ASP A 52 2.34 0.23 12.73
C ASP A 52 2.82 0.27 11.27
N LEU A 53 4.11 0.51 11.04
CA LEU A 53 4.73 0.37 9.72
C LEU A 53 5.10 -1.10 9.48
N ARG A 54 4.44 -1.73 8.51
CA ARG A 54 4.59 -3.16 8.21
C ARG A 54 4.99 -3.38 6.75
N PRO A 55 5.74 -4.47 6.44
CA PRO A 55 5.97 -4.88 5.06
C PRO A 55 4.65 -5.08 4.30
N PHE A 56 4.60 -4.65 3.04
CA PHE A 56 3.40 -4.80 2.23
C PHE A 56 3.32 -6.22 1.65
N LYS A 57 2.24 -6.95 1.99
CA LYS A 57 1.89 -8.24 1.39
C LYS A 57 0.64 -8.07 0.52
N ALA A 58 0.82 -8.09 -0.81
CA ALA A 58 -0.25 -7.78 -1.76
C ALA A 58 -1.46 -8.71 -1.65
N VAL A 59 -1.22 -10.01 -1.38
CA VAL A 59 -2.29 -11.01 -1.21
C VAL A 59 -3.12 -10.72 0.02
N ASP A 60 -2.49 -10.51 1.17
CA ASP A 60 -3.21 -10.23 2.43
C ASP A 60 -3.96 -8.91 2.35
N PHE A 61 -3.35 -7.89 1.74
CA PHE A 61 -4.00 -6.61 1.48
C PHE A 61 -5.25 -6.76 0.59
N ALA A 62 -5.14 -7.47 -0.54
CA ALA A 62 -6.27 -7.69 -1.44
C ALA A 62 -7.40 -8.45 -0.75
N ARG A 63 -7.08 -9.44 0.08
CA ARG A 63 -8.06 -10.22 0.86
C ARG A 63 -8.77 -9.33 1.88
N GLY A 64 -8.03 -8.53 2.65
CA GLY A 64 -8.60 -7.57 3.61
C GLY A 64 -9.52 -6.55 2.94
N LEU A 65 -9.14 -6.04 1.76
CA LEU A 65 -9.94 -5.10 0.97
C LEU A 65 -11.31 -5.66 0.59
N VAL A 66 -11.40 -6.95 0.23
CA VAL A 66 -12.66 -7.62 -0.17
C VAL A 66 -13.35 -8.38 0.97
N GLY A 67 -12.84 -8.28 2.21
CA GLY A 67 -13.43 -8.92 3.39
C GLY A 67 -13.18 -10.44 3.48
N LEU A 68 -12.13 -10.95 2.83
CA LEU A 68 -11.69 -12.33 2.96
C LEU A 68 -10.72 -12.47 4.15
N PRO A 69 -10.73 -13.63 4.84
CA PRO A 69 -9.78 -13.87 5.94
C PRO A 69 -8.35 -13.88 5.43
N GLU A 70 -7.40 -13.38 6.23
CA GLU A 70 -5.98 -13.43 5.90
C GLU A 70 -5.51 -14.87 5.63
N THR A 71 -4.48 -14.99 4.80
CA THR A 71 -3.90 -16.29 4.49
C THR A 71 -3.17 -16.80 5.73
N ALA A 72 -3.48 -18.03 6.18
CA ALA A 72 -2.66 -18.64 7.23
C ALA A 72 -1.22 -18.72 6.71
N GLU A 73 -0.27 -18.17 7.46
CA GLU A 73 1.15 -18.28 7.14
C GLU A 73 1.49 -19.77 7.06
N LYS A 74 1.90 -20.23 5.88
CA LYS A 74 2.56 -21.53 5.76
C LYS A 74 4.00 -21.32 6.22
N GLU A 75 4.34 -21.94 7.35
CA GLU A 75 5.72 -22.11 7.81
C GLU A 75 6.63 -22.68 6.71
#